data_AF-T0ZFP3-F1
#
_entry.id   AF-T0ZFP3-F1
#
_cell.length_a   1.000
_cell.length_b   1.000
_cell.length_c   1.000
_cell.angle_alpha   90.00
_cell.angle_beta   90.00
_cell.angle_gamma   90.00
#
_symmetry.space_group_name_H-M   'P 1'
#
loop_
_entity.id
_entity.type
_entity.pdbx_description
1 polymer ?
#
loop_
_entity_poly.entity_id
_entity_poly.type
_entity_poly.pdbx_seq_one_letter_code
_entity_poly.pdbx_strand_id
1 'polypeptide(L)' 'MPTLLEAQVPDIGNYHDVPVIELLVKPGDTVTRDQGLVTLES' A
#
# COMPACT_ATOMS: atom_id res chain seq x y z
N MET A 1 8.82 15.64 15.79
CA MET A 1 8.63 14.18 15.67
C MET A 1 7.87 13.94 14.36
N PRO A 2 8.27 12.98 13.52
CA PRO A 2 7.52 12.68 12.31
C PRO A 2 6.14 12.13 12.69
N THR A 3 5.10 12.59 12.00
CA THR A 3 3.77 12.00 12.11
C THR A 3 3.77 10.70 11.32
N LEU A 4 3.48 9.59 11.99
CA LEU A 4 3.25 8.31 11.31
C LEU A 4 1.82 8.32 10.76
N LEU A 5 1.68 7.96 9.48
CA LEU A 5 0.39 7.79 8.82
C LEU A 5 0.27 6.34 8.38
N GLU A 6 -0.81 5.67 8.76
CA GLU A 6 -1.10 4.31 8.32
C GLU A 6 -1.76 4.34 6.94
N ALA A 7 -1.20 3.59 5.99
CA ALA A 7 -1.81 3.36 4.69
C ALA A 7 -2.67 2.09 4.78
N GLN A 8 -3.98 2.26 4.90
CA GLN A 8 -4.94 1.16 4.92
C GLN A 8 -5.41 0.84 3.50
N VAL A 9 -5.62 -0.44 3.22
CA VAL A 9 -6.25 -0.88 1.98
C VAL A 9 -7.73 -0.45 2.03
N PRO A 10 -8.22 0.32 1.05
CA PRO A 10 -9.63 0.70 1.00
C PRO A 10 -10.52 -0.51 0.75
N ASP A 11 -11.83 -0.34 0.91
CA ASP A 11 -12.80 -1.36 0.52
C ASP A 11 -12.67 -1.68 -0.99
N ILE A 12 -12.38 -2.94 -1.30
CA ILE A 12 -12.23 -3.48 -2.66
C ILE A 12 -13.37 -4.45 -3.03
N GLY A 13 -14.45 -4.50 -2.25
CA GLY A 13 -15.60 -5.36 -2.47
C GLY A 13 -15.54 -6.66 -1.65
N ASN A 14 -16.05 -7.77 -2.22
CA ASN A 14 -16.19 -9.06 -1.53
C ASN A 14 -14.88 -9.87 -1.40
N TYR A 15 -13.74 -9.20 -1.41
CA TYR A 15 -12.45 -9.85 -1.23
C TYR A 15 -12.04 -9.75 0.23
N HIS A 16 -11.66 -10.90 0.80
CA HIS A 16 -11.17 -11.02 2.17
C HIS A 16 -9.80 -11.67 2.13
N ASP A 17 -8.88 -11.19 2.97
CA ASP A 17 -7.53 -11.76 3.12
C ASP A 17 -6.70 -11.82 1.83
N VAL A 18 -6.76 -10.74 1.04
CA VAL A 18 -6.05 -10.61 -0.25
C VAL A 18 -4.53 -10.57 -0.02
N PRO A 19 -3.75 -11.48 -0.62
CA PRO A 19 -2.30 -11.51 -0.45
C PRO A 19 -1.61 -10.33 -1.14
N VAL A 20 -0.58 -9.79 -0.49
CA VAL A 20 0.35 -8.81 -1.07
C VAL A 20 1.43 -9.59 -1.82
N ILE A 21 1.55 -9.37 -3.12
CA ILE A 21 2.52 -10.08 -3.96
C ILE A 21 3.77 -9.25 -4.24
N GLU A 22 3.72 -7.93 -4.11
CA GLU A 22 4.85 -7.04 -4.40
C GLU A 22 4.78 -5.72 -3.60
N LEU A 23 5.95 -5.25 -3.17
CA LEU A 23 6.14 -3.92 -2.57
C LEU A 23 6.91 -3.03 -3.57
N LEU A 24 6.30 -1.92 -3.98
CA LEU A 24 6.84 -1.02 -5.01
C LEU A 24 7.71 0.11 -4.42
N VAL A 25 7.87 0.13 -3.09
CA VAL A 25 8.61 1.16 -2.35
C VAL A 25 9.60 0.54 -1.38
N LYS A 26 10.65 1.29 -1.02
CA LYS A 26 11.69 0.89 -0.07
C LYS A 26 11.86 1.94 1.03
N PRO A 27 12.39 1.55 2.19
CA PRO A 27 12.72 2.52 3.23
C PRO A 27 13.66 3.60 2.71
N GLY A 28 13.28 4.87 2.89
CA GLY A 28 14.01 6.04 2.39
C GLY A 28 13.51 6.59 1.07
N ASP A 29 12.59 5.90 0.38
CA ASP A 29 11.98 6.41 -0.84
C ASP A 29 11.02 7.57 -0.55
N THR A 30 10.99 8.54 -1.45
CA THR A 30 10.00 9.63 -1.44
C THR A 30 8.77 9.20 -2.22
N VAL A 31 7.61 9.16 -1.55
CA VAL A 31 6.33 8.84 -2.19
C VAL A 31 5.71 10.08 -2.80
N THR A 32 5.31 10.02 -4.07
CA THR A 32 4.57 11.09 -4.75
C THR A 32 3.09 10.77 -4.88
N ARG A 33 2.30 11.79 -5.20
CA ARG A 33 0.87 11.62 -5.46
C ARG A 33 0.66 10.66 -6.63
N ASP A 34 -0.32 9.77 -6.48
CA ASP A 34 -0.71 8.76 -7.48
C ASP A 34 0.36 7.66 -7.74
N GLN A 35 1.43 7.62 -6.95
CA GLN A 35 2.42 6.54 -6.99
C GLN A 35 1.85 5.24 -6.39
N GLY A 36 2.04 4.12 -7.10
CA GLY A 36 1.71 2.79 -6.57
C GLY A 36 2.63 2.39 -5.41
N LEU A 37 2.06 1.79 -4.36
CA LEU A 37 2.78 1.37 -3.16
C LEU A 37 2.94 -0.15 -3.05
N VAL A 38 1.88 -0.90 -3.35
CA VAL A 38 1.81 -2.36 -3.24
C VAL A 38 0.95 -2.93 -4.37
N THR A 39 1.21 -4.19 -4.72
CA THR A 39 0.38 -4.97 -5.63
C THR A 39 -0.31 -6.09 -4.85
N LEU A 40 -1.61 -6.24 -5.06
CA LEU A 40 -2.45 -7.28 -4.46
C LEU A 40 -2.87 -8.30 -5.53
N GLU A 41 -3.01 -9.57 -5.16
CA GLU A 41 -3.54 -10.64 -6.04
C GLU A 41 -4.97 -11.00 -5.62
N SER A 42 -5.93 -10.87 -6.53
CA SER A 42 -7.36 -11.12 -6.31
C SER A 42 -7.76 -12.59 -6.29
#